data_AF-A0A239XRX3-F1
#
_entry.id   AF-A0A239XRX3-F1
#
_cell.length_a   1.000
_cell.length_b   1.000
_cell.length_c   1.000
_cell.angle_alpha   90.00
_cell.angle_beta   90.00
_cell.angle_gamma   90.00
#
_symmetry.space_group_name_H-M   'P 1'
#
loop_
_entity.id
_entity.type
_entity.pdbx_description
1 polymer ?
#
loop_
_entity_poly.entity_id
_entity_poly.type
_entity_poly.pdbx_seq_one_letter_code
_entity_poly.pdbx_strand_id
1 'polypeptide(L)' 'MESNVIHIIYHPSTLGYAAYSRELDGMVAEATNLDELFDKIKYLLKVRIESLKEIGKDQEAENLQQKELIFVEE' A
#
# COMPACT_ATOMS: atom_id res chain seq x y z
N MET A 1 1.29 -1.27 20.91
CA MET A 1 2.27 -1.78 19.93
C MET A 1 1.68 -1.47 18.57
N GLU A 2 2.34 -0.64 17.77
CA GLU A 2 1.88 -0.43 16.38
C GLU A 2 2.00 -1.76 15.63
N SER A 3 0.96 -2.12 14.86
CA SER A 3 1.01 -3.30 14.01
C SER A 3 2.14 -3.14 12.99
N ASN A 4 3.01 -4.14 12.92
CA ASN A 4 4.10 -4.18 11.92
C ASN A 4 3.61 -4.60 10.53
N VAL A 5 2.30 -4.74 10.36
CA VAL A 5 1.65 -5.24 9.15
C VAL A 5 0.69 -4.18 8.62
N ILE A 6 0.68 -4.02 7.30
CA ILE A 6 -0.33 -3.29 6.54
C ILE A 6 -1.12 -4.31 5.74
N HIS A 7 -2.44 -4.32 5.93
CA HIS A 7 -3.30 -5.14 5.10
C HIS A 7 -3.68 -4.39 3.83
N ILE A 8 -3.48 -5.06 2.71
CA ILE A 8 -3.92 -4.64 1.39
C ILE A 8 -5.09 -5.55 1.02
N ILE A 9 -6.30 -5.03 1.16
CA ILE A 9 -7.53 -5.74 0.85
C ILE A 9 -7.78 -5.59 -0.65
N TYR A 10 -7.94 -6.69 -1.38
CA TYR A 10 -8.22 -6.68 -2.80
C TYR A 10 -9.48 -7.47 -3.15
N HIS A 11 -10.15 -7.04 -4.21
CA HIS A 11 -11.38 -7.68 -4.69
C HIS A 11 -11.51 -7.52 -6.22
N PRO A 12 -12.30 -8.38 -6.89
CA PRO A 12 -12.65 -8.16 -8.29
C PRO A 12 -13.35 -6.81 -8.50
N SER A 13 -13.04 -6.15 -9.61
CA SER A 13 -13.64 -4.88 -10.03
C SER A 13 -14.10 -4.96 -11.48
N THR A 14 -14.76 -3.91 -11.98
CA THR A 14 -15.19 -3.82 -13.39
C THR A 14 -14.02 -3.82 -14.37
N LEU A 15 -12.82 -3.44 -13.94
CA LEU A 15 -11.61 -3.34 -14.76
C LEU A 15 -10.61 -4.48 -14.54
N GLY A 16 -10.92 -5.42 -13.63
CA GLY A 16 -10.03 -6.50 -13.22
C GLY A 16 -10.09 -6.64 -11.70
N TYR A 17 -9.17 -5.96 -11.02
CA TYR A 17 -9.08 -5.97 -9.56
C TYR A 17 -8.87 -4.56 -9.01
N ALA A 18 -9.38 -4.33 -7.80
CA ALA A 18 -9.13 -3.15 -7.00
C ALA A 18 -8.50 -3.55 -5.66
N ALA A 19 -7.70 -2.66 -5.08
CA ALA A 19 -7.13 -2.85 -3.75
C ALA A 19 -7.15 -1.55 -2.94
N TYR A 20 -7.28 -1.68 -1.63
CA TYR A 20 -7.19 -0.59 -0.68
C TYR A 20 -6.56 -1.02 0.65
N SER A 21 -6.13 -0.06 1.47
CA SER A 21 -5.70 -0.31 2.85
C SER A 21 -6.55 0.47 3.84
N ARG A 22 -6.82 -0.12 5.01
CA ARG A 22 -7.49 0.57 6.13
C ARG A 22 -6.49 1.27 7.05
N GLU A 23 -5.22 0.86 7.00
CA GLU A 23 -4.15 1.41 7.80
C GLU A 23 -3.39 2.55 7.10
N LEU A 24 -3.48 2.62 5.76
CA LEU A 24 -2.87 3.67 4.95
C LEU A 24 -3.92 4.46 4.18
N ASP A 25 -4.27 5.62 4.72
CA ASP A 25 -5.16 6.57 4.05
C ASP A 25 -4.66 6.92 2.65
N GLY A 26 -5.57 6.82 1.67
CA GLY A 26 -5.28 7.12 0.27
C GLY A 26 -4.53 6.03 -0.48
N MET A 27 -4.21 4.89 0.14
CA MET A 27 -3.67 3.72 -0.54
C MET A 27 -4.81 3.00 -1.29
N VAL A 28 -5.03 3.37 -2.54
CA VAL A 28 -6.03 2.75 -3.43
C VAL A 28 -5.39 2.50 -4.80
N ALA A 29 -5.64 1.32 -5.36
CA ALA A 29 -5.15 0.93 -6.68
C ALA A 29 -6.18 0.09 -7.45
N GLU A 30 -6.11 0.15 -8.77
CA GLU A 30 -6.84 -0.72 -9.69
C GLU A 30 -5.90 -1.18 -10.79
N ALA A 31 -6.07 -2.42 -11.24
CA ALA A 31 -5.29 -3.03 -12.32
C ALA A 31 -6.08 -4.16 -13.01
N THR A 32 -5.59 -4.61 -14.16
CA THR A 32 -6.28 -5.63 -14.97
C THR A 32 -6.05 -7.05 -14.44
N ASN A 33 -4.97 -7.27 -13.70
CA ASN A 33 -4.60 -8.53 -13.08
C ASN A 33 -3.90 -8.31 -11.72
N LEU A 34 -3.77 -9.38 -10.93
CA LEU A 34 -3.23 -9.33 -9.57
C LEU A 34 -1.75 -8.92 -9.52
N ASP A 35 -0.93 -9.37 -10.47
CA ASP A 35 0.50 -9.04 -10.51
C ASP A 35 0.69 -7.53 -10.69
N GLU A 36 -0.01 -6.94 -11.67
CA GLU A 36 -0.04 -5.48 -11.88
C GLU A 36 -0.57 -4.73 -10.66
N LEU A 37 -1.59 -5.26 -9.99
CA LEU A 37 -2.17 -4.62 -8.80
C LEU A 37 -1.15 -4.56 -7.67
N PHE A 38 -0.48 -5.67 -7.38
CA PHE A 38 0.48 -5.78 -6.31
C PHE A 38 1.71 -4.90 -6.56
N ASP A 39 2.19 -4.84 -7.81
CA ASP A 39 3.28 -3.95 -8.18
C ASP A 39 2.88 -2.47 -8.08
N LYS A 40 1.64 -2.13 -8.45
CA LYS A 40 1.10 -0.77 -8.29
C LYS A 40 1.03 -0.37 -6.82
N ILE A 41 0.59 -1.26 -5.93
CA ILE A 41 0.57 -1.00 -4.48
C ILE A 41 1.98 -0.78 -3.92
N LYS A 42 2.95 -1.62 -4.29
CA LYS A 42 4.35 -1.44 -3.87
C LYS A 42 4.92 -0.11 -4.36
N TYR A 43 4.59 0.27 -5.59
CA TYR A 43 4.99 1.57 -6.14
C TYR A 43 4.39 2.74 -5.37
N LEU A 44 3.09 2.71 -5.06
CA LEU A 44 2.42 3.74 -4.27
C LEU A 44 3.03 3.85 -2.86
N LEU A 45 3.36 2.72 -2.23
CA LEU A 45 4.05 2.71 -0.94
C LEU A 45 5.43 3.37 -1.03
N LYS A 46 6.21 3.06 -2.08
CA LYS A 46 7.51 3.68 -2.32
C LYS A 46 7.39 5.20 -2.46
N VAL A 47 6.46 5.67 -3.31
CA VAL A 47 6.20 7.11 -3.51
C VAL A 47 5.81 7.78 -2.20
N ARG A 48 4.98 7.13 -1.37
CA ARG A 48 4.58 7.66 -0.06
C ARG A 48 5.78 7.80 0.89
N ILE A 49 6.66 6.80 0.94
CA ILE A 49 7.88 6.82 1.76
C ILE A 49 8.81 7.96 1.29
N GLU A 50 9.04 8.09 -0.02
CA GLU A 50 9.88 9.16 -0.59
C GLU A 50 9.30 10.55 -0.26
N SER A 51 7.99 10.73 -0.43
CA SER A 51 7.31 11.98 -0.09
C SER A 51 7.44 12.34 1.40
N LEU A 52 7.37 11.37 2.31
CA LEU A 52 7.59 11.60 3.75
C LEU A 52 9.01 12.09 4.04
N LYS A 53 10.02 11.52 3.38
CA LYS A 53 11.41 11.97 3.49
C LYS A 53 11.61 13.39 2.95
N GLU A 54 11.00 13.70 1.81
CA GLU A 54 11.08 15.04 1.20
C GLU A 54 10.51 16.15 2.10
N ILE A 55 9.49 15.86 2.89
CA ILE A 55 8.88 16.82 3.82
C ILE A 55 9.45 16.77 5.24
N GLY A 56 10.56 16.04 5.44
CA GLY A 56 11.28 15.97 6.73
C GLY A 56 10.62 15.08 7.79
N LYS A 57 9.74 14.15 7.39
CA LYS A 57 9.10 13.16 8.27
C LYS A 57 9.84 11.82 8.26
N ASP A 58 11.15 11.86 8.55
CA ASP A 58 12.04 10.70 8.40
C ASP A 58 11.62 9.51 9.27
N GLN A 59 11.22 9.76 10.53
CA GLN A 59 10.78 8.68 11.43
C GLN A 59 9.51 7.97 10.92
N GLU A 60 8.55 8.72 10.37
CA GLU A 60 7.33 8.13 9.79
C GLU A 60 7.69 7.30 8.53
N ALA A 61 8.62 7.79 7.72
CA ALA A 61 9.10 7.07 6.54
C ALA A 61 9.84 5.78 6.91
N GLU A 62 10.70 5.80 7.92
CA GLU A 62 11.41 4.63 8.44
C GLU A 62 10.45 3.61 9.03
N ASN A 63 9.49 4.06 9.86
CA ASN A 63 8.47 3.17 10.43
C ASN A 63 7.66 2.50 9.32
N LEU A 64 7.28 3.25 8.27
CA LEU A 64 6.52 2.71 7.15
C LEU A 64 7.34 1.73 6.30
N GLN A 65 8.63 1.98 6.13
CA GLN A 65 9.56 1.12 5.39
C GLN A 65 9.80 -0.24 6.09
N GLN A 66 9.61 -0.31 7.41
CA GLN A 66 9.78 -1.54 8.19
C GLN A 66 8.53 -2.43 8.21
N LYS A 67 7.38 -1.93 7.73
CA LYS A 67 6.13 -2.68 7.74
C LYS A 67 6.07 -3.74 6.65
N GLU A 68 5.50 -4.89 6.99
CA GLU A 68 5.19 -5.96 6.05
C GLU A 68 3.83 -5.72 5.36
N LEU A 69 3.77 -5.97 4.05
CA LEU A 69 2.53 -5.94 3.29
C LEU A 69 1.91 -7.34 3.25
N ILE A 70 0.67 -7.47 3.72
CA ILE A 70 -0.12 -8.70 3.57
C ILE A 70 -1.30 -8.42 2.65
N PHE A 71 -1.41 -9.19 1.58
CA PHE A 71 -2.51 -9.09 0.61
C PHE A 71 -3.62 -10.07 1.01
N VAL A 72 -4.84 -9.55 1.16
CA VAL A 72 -6.00 -10.32 1.63
C VAL A 72 -7.14 -10.11 0.63
N GLU A 73 -7.76 -11.20 0.18
CA GLU A 73 -8.94 -11.14 -0.67
C GLU A 73 -10.19 -10.83 0.19
N GLU A 74 -11.06 -9.93 -0.28
CA GLU A 74 -12.33 -9.57 0.38
C GLU A 74 -13.49 -10.53 0.04
#